data_AF-A0A2N2JA45-F1
#
_entry.id   AF-A0A2N2JA45-F1
#
_cell.length_a   1.000
_cell.length_b   1.000
_cell.length_c   1.000
_cell.angle_alpha   90.00
_cell.angle_beta   90.00
_cell.angle_gamma   90.00
#
_symmetry.space_group_name_H-M   'P 1'
#
loop_
_entity.id
_entity.type
_entity.pdbx_description
1 polymer ?
#
loop_
_entity_poly.entity_id
_entity_poly.type
_entity_poly.pdbx_seq_one_letter_code
_entity_poly.pdbx_strand_id
1 'polypeptide(L)'
;MSDEKNERVLHTRIPESLDKELKDKASSLGMSVSNLVRNILNNAIDLVEDVISDSGRVARTARANRQPGEGFAPGPPLIIGWQQLVLQRNAVCDGCNEILPRGADAAVAVTELPSPRLILCIPCMEAQTHEP
;
A
#
# COMPACT_ATOMS: atom_id res chain seq x y z
N MET A 1 -26.05 -25.02 -8.53
CA MET A 1 -25.32 -24.99 -9.82
C MET A 1 -24.19 -24.01 -9.61
N SER A 2 -22.98 -24.53 -9.48
CA SER A 2 -21.79 -23.79 -9.06
C SER A 2 -21.34 -22.88 -10.20
N ASP A 3 -21.24 -21.57 -9.95
CA ASP A 3 -20.69 -20.59 -10.88
C ASP A 3 -19.27 -21.01 -11.27
N GLU A 4 -19.09 -21.45 -12.52
CA GLU A 4 -17.78 -21.63 -13.12
C GLU A 4 -17.07 -20.28 -13.13
N LYS A 5 -16.01 -20.22 -12.32
CA LYS A 5 -14.87 -19.30 -12.29
C LYS A 5 -14.73 -18.45 -13.57
N ASN A 6 -15.49 -17.36 -13.67
CA ASN A 6 -15.38 -16.41 -14.77
C ASN A 6 -14.05 -15.67 -14.65
N GLU A 7 -13.01 -16.16 -15.31
CA GLU A 7 -11.78 -15.41 -15.52
C GLU A 7 -12.11 -14.17 -16.35
N ARG A 8 -12.00 -13.00 -15.72
CA ARG A 8 -12.20 -11.71 -16.39
C ARG A 8 -10.86 -11.19 -16.89
N VAL A 9 -10.81 -10.87 -18.18
CA VAL A 9 -9.63 -10.29 -18.82
C VAL A 9 -9.63 -8.79 -18.56
N LEU A 10 -8.53 -8.29 -18.00
CA LEU A 10 -8.30 -6.88 -17.75
C LEU A 10 -7.52 -6.29 -18.94
N HIS A 11 -8.11 -5.32 -19.64
CA HIS A 11 -7.43 -4.55 -20.67
C HIS A 11 -7.00 -3.20 -20.09
N THR A 12 -5.70 -3.00 -19.92
CA THR A 12 -5.12 -1.74 -19.42
C THR A 12 -4.13 -1.18 -20.42
N ARG A 13 -4.13 0.14 -20.58
CA ARG A 13 -3.11 0.85 -21.36
C ARG A 13 -1.84 0.95 -20.51
N ILE A 14 -0.71 0.50 -21.05
CA ILE A 14 0.60 0.58 -20.42
C ILE A 14 1.61 1.26 -21.36
N PRO A 15 2.63 1.96 -20.83
CA PRO A 15 3.73 2.48 -21.64
C PRO A 15 4.49 1.34 -22.35
N GLU A 16 5.00 1.59 -23.56
CA GLU A 16 5.76 0.58 -24.33
C GLU A 16 7.02 0.10 -23.60
N SER A 17 7.68 0.98 -22.85
CA SER A 17 8.84 0.62 -22.04
C SER A 17 8.50 -0.44 -20.99
N LEU A 18 7.35 -0.33 -20.34
CA LEU A 18 6.88 -1.25 -19.31
C LEU A 18 6.46 -2.60 -19.92
N ASP A 19 5.79 -2.59 -21.09
CA ASP A 19 5.45 -3.82 -21.81
C ASP A 19 6.71 -4.62 -22.16
N LYS A 20 7.75 -3.93 -22.64
CA LYS A 20 9.03 -4.55 -22.97
C LYS A 20 9.70 -5.16 -21.74
N GLU A 21 9.77 -4.40 -20.65
CA GLU A 21 10.36 -4.90 -19.40
C GLU A 21 9.64 -6.14 -18.86
N LEU A 22 8.29 -6.14 -18.91
CA LEU A 22 7.48 -7.29 -18.50
C LEU A 22 7.75 -8.54 -19.36
N LYS A 23 7.91 -8.37 -20.68
CA LYS A 23 8.26 -9.46 -21.60
C LYS A 23 9.65 -10.02 -21.34
N ASP A 24 10.63 -9.15 -21.15
CA ASP A 24 12.02 -9.54 -20.88
C ASP A 24 12.10 -10.31 -19.55
N LYS A 25 11.44 -9.79 -18.51
CA LYS A 25 11.38 -10.43 -17.19
C LYS A 25 10.67 -11.78 -17.25
N ALA A 26 9.51 -11.87 -17.90
CA ALA A 26 8.75 -13.12 -18.03
C ALA A 26 9.57 -14.20 -18.77
N SER A 27 10.26 -13.79 -19.85
CA SER A 27 11.14 -14.68 -20.63
C SER A 27 12.30 -15.21 -19.79
N SER A 28 12.96 -14.35 -19.01
CA SER A 28 14.06 -14.74 -18.12
C SER A 28 13.63 -15.76 -17.06
N LEU A 29 12.35 -15.73 -16.66
CA LEU A 29 11.75 -16.62 -15.67
C LEU A 29 11.05 -17.83 -16.30
N GLY A 30 11.09 -17.98 -17.64
CA GLY A 30 10.46 -19.10 -18.35
C GLY A 30 8.92 -19.14 -18.22
N MET A 31 8.27 -17.99 -18.01
CA MET A 31 6.83 -17.88 -17.80
C MET A 31 6.17 -16.95 -18.80
N SER A 32 4.85 -17.04 -18.94
CA SER A 32 4.09 -16.06 -19.73
C SER A 32 3.96 -14.73 -19.00
N VAL A 33 3.84 -13.64 -19.75
CA VAL A 33 3.61 -12.30 -19.19
C VAL A 33 2.36 -12.28 -18.31
N SER A 34 1.28 -12.96 -18.73
CA SER A 34 0.05 -13.05 -17.92
C SER A 34 0.31 -13.74 -16.58
N ASN A 35 1.10 -14.82 -16.55
CA ASN A 35 1.43 -15.52 -15.31
C ASN A 35 2.30 -14.66 -14.39
N LEU A 36 3.28 -13.95 -14.96
CA LEU A 36 4.12 -13.01 -14.22
C LEU A 36 3.26 -11.92 -13.57
N VAL A 37 2.39 -11.27 -14.35
CA VAL A 37 1.52 -10.19 -13.87
C VAL A 37 0.56 -10.71 -12.80
N ARG A 38 -0.07 -11.87 -13.00
CA ARG A 38 -0.93 -12.50 -11.99
C ARG A 38 -0.17 -12.76 -10.69
N ASN A 39 1.04 -13.31 -10.77
CA ASN A 39 1.86 -13.57 -9.60
C ASN A 39 2.26 -12.28 -8.88
N ILE A 40 2.67 -11.24 -9.61
CA ILE A 40 3.01 -9.93 -9.03
C ILE A 40 1.78 -9.34 -8.32
N LEU A 41 0.62 -9.33 -8.98
CA LEU A 41 -0.61 -8.77 -8.40
C LEU A 41 -1.07 -9.56 -7.17
N ASN A 42 -1.03 -10.89 -7.20
CA ASN A 42 -1.35 -11.73 -6.04
C ASN A 42 -0.39 -11.41 -4.88
N ASN A 43 0.93 -11.42 -5.11
CA ASN A 43 1.90 -11.11 -4.06
C ASN A 43 1.77 -9.67 -3.54
N ALA A 44 1.48 -8.69 -4.39
CA ALA A 44 1.29 -7.31 -3.97
C ALA A 44 0.05 -7.15 -3.09
N ILE A 45 -1.03 -7.87 -3.40
CA ILE A 45 -2.25 -7.91 -2.58
C ILE A 45 -1.97 -8.65 -1.26
N ASP A 46 -1.31 -9.81 -1.29
CA ASP A 46 -0.95 -10.59 -0.11
C ASP A 46 -0.02 -9.81 0.85
N LEU A 47 0.95 -9.05 0.31
CA LEU A 47 1.83 -8.18 1.10
C LEU A 47 1.05 -7.07 1.84
N VAL A 48 0.00 -6.54 1.22
CA VAL A 48 -0.89 -5.56 1.86
C VAL A 48 -1.76 -6.23 2.93
N GLU A 49 -2.23 -7.46 2.70
CA GLU A 49 -2.97 -8.25 3.69
C GLU A 49 -2.09 -8.68 4.88
N ASP A 50 -0.81 -8.99 4.67
CA ASP A 50 0.12 -9.41 5.73
C ASP A 50 0.48 -8.26 6.67
N VAL A 51 0.57 -7.02 6.19
CA VAL A 51 0.71 -5.83 7.05
C VAL A 51 -0.53 -5.63 7.94
N ILE A 52 -1.72 -5.99 7.45
CA ILE A 52 -2.96 -5.99 8.23
C ILE A 52 -2.99 -7.19 9.20
N SER A 53 -2.41 -8.34 8.82
CA SER A 53 -2.37 -9.56 9.65
C SER A 53 -1.36 -9.48 10.80
N ASP A 54 -0.22 -8.82 10.62
CA ASP A 54 0.76 -8.59 11.69
C ASP A 54 0.27 -7.53 12.70
N SER A 55 -0.49 -6.54 12.20
CA SER A 55 -1.33 -5.66 13.04
C SER A 55 -2.42 -6.45 13.78
N GLY A 56 -2.87 -7.56 13.22
CA GLY A 56 -3.81 -8.51 13.82
C GLY A 56 -3.24 -9.26 15.02
N ARG A 57 -1.94 -9.59 15.08
CA ARG A 57 -1.33 -10.24 16.27
C ARG A 57 -1.19 -9.29 17.45
N VAL A 58 -0.80 -8.04 17.20
CA VAL A 58 -0.74 -6.98 18.22
C VAL A 58 -2.16 -6.60 18.68
N ALA A 59 -3.15 -6.62 17.77
CA ALA A 59 -4.54 -6.43 18.15
C ALA A 59 -5.15 -7.65 18.89
N ARG A 60 -4.75 -8.89 18.60
CA ARG A 60 -5.29 -10.08 19.29
C ARG A 60 -4.91 -10.18 20.76
N THR A 61 -3.74 -9.66 21.16
CA THR A 61 -3.38 -9.53 22.58
C THR A 61 -4.18 -8.42 23.28
N ALA A 62 -4.64 -7.40 22.54
CA ALA A 62 -5.56 -6.38 23.05
C ALA A 62 -7.06 -6.79 23.00
N ARG A 63 -7.44 -7.75 22.14
CA ARG A 63 -8.83 -8.19 21.90
C ARG A 63 -9.34 -9.30 22.83
N ALA A 64 -8.55 -9.75 23.80
CA ALA A 64 -9.06 -10.67 24.83
C ALA A 64 -10.21 -10.06 25.67
N ASN A 65 -10.60 -8.80 25.44
CA ASN A 65 -11.63 -8.11 26.22
C ASN A 65 -12.79 -7.45 25.44
N ARG A 66 -12.96 -7.61 24.12
CA ARG A 66 -14.18 -7.08 23.44
C ARG A 66 -14.68 -7.95 22.28
N GLN A 67 -15.98 -8.24 22.34
CA GLN A 67 -16.77 -9.01 21.37
C GLN A 67 -16.82 -8.36 19.97
N PRO A 68 -17.10 -9.16 18.91
CA PRO A 68 -16.98 -8.75 17.53
C PRO A 68 -18.27 -8.09 17.03
N GLY A 69 -18.17 -6.83 16.62
CA GLY A 69 -19.23 -6.12 15.94
C GLY A 69 -18.62 -5.09 14.98
N GLU A 70 -19.07 -5.16 13.73
CA GLU A 70 -19.00 -4.13 12.69
C GLU A 70 -17.62 -3.90 12.03
N GLY A 71 -17.49 -4.46 10.82
CA GLY A 71 -16.47 -4.06 9.87
C GLY A 71 -16.70 -2.61 9.45
N PHE A 72 -15.83 -1.72 9.91
CA PHE A 72 -15.72 -0.37 9.39
C PHE A 72 -15.16 -0.45 7.97
N ALA A 73 -15.99 -0.19 6.96
CA ALA A 73 -15.48 0.05 5.61
C ALA A 73 -14.49 1.23 5.68
N PRO A 74 -13.25 1.12 5.15
CA PRO A 74 -12.29 2.20 5.28
C PRO A 74 -12.73 3.35 4.37
N GLY A 75 -13.36 4.36 4.96
CA GLY A 75 -13.42 5.69 4.36
C GLY A 75 -12.00 6.26 4.20
N PRO A 76 -11.81 7.30 3.37
CA PRO A 76 -10.50 7.95 3.26
C PRO A 76 -10.00 8.37 4.65
N PRO A 77 -8.68 8.24 4.93
CA PRO A 77 -8.12 8.65 6.21
C PRO A 77 -8.53 10.09 6.53
N LEU A 78 -9.22 10.28 7.66
CA LEU A 78 -9.44 11.61 8.20
C LEU A 78 -8.14 12.09 8.87
N ILE A 79 -7.34 12.84 8.12
CA ILE A 79 -6.06 13.40 8.57
C ILE A 79 -6.35 14.69 9.34
N ILE A 80 -6.00 14.72 10.63
CA ILE A 80 -6.14 15.89 11.51
C ILE A 80 -4.96 16.84 11.31
N GLY A 81 -3.79 16.30 10.99
CA GLY A 81 -2.58 17.07 10.78
C GLY A 81 -1.36 16.20 10.52
N TRP A 82 -0.20 16.86 10.49
CA TRP A 82 1.09 16.25 10.15
C TRP A 82 2.08 16.42 11.29
N GLN A 83 2.75 15.33 11.67
CA GLN A 83 3.83 15.35 12.66
C GLN A 83 5.16 15.10 11.98
N GLN A 84 6.08 16.04 12.07
CA GLN A 84 7.45 15.87 11.59
C GLN A 84 8.23 14.88 12.47
N LEU A 85 9.08 14.08 11.85
CA LEU A 85 9.92 13.07 12.50
C LEU A 85 11.18 12.77 11.69
N VAL A 86 12.16 12.13 12.34
CA VAL A 86 13.33 11.54 11.67
C VAL A 86 13.12 10.05 11.51
N LEU A 87 13.32 9.53 10.30
CA LEU A 87 13.08 8.13 9.98
C LEU A 87 14.14 7.19 10.58
N GLN A 88 13.73 6.13 11.27
CA GLN A 88 14.65 5.07 11.75
C GLN A 88 14.80 3.90 10.76
N ARG A 89 14.02 3.88 9.69
CA ARG A 89 14.04 2.91 8.59
C ARG A 89 13.84 3.64 7.27
N ASN A 90 14.21 3.01 6.16
CA ASN A 90 13.84 3.54 4.85
C ASN A 90 12.30 3.52 4.71
N ALA A 91 11.75 4.53 4.06
CA ALA A 91 10.33 4.65 3.76
C ALA A 91 10.13 5.08 2.31
N VAL A 92 8.88 5.10 1.86
CA VAL A 92 8.49 5.68 0.56
C VAL A 92 7.52 6.82 0.85
N CYS A 93 7.68 7.95 0.17
CA CYS A 93 6.75 9.07 0.27
C CYS A 93 5.43 8.73 -0.42
N ASP A 94 4.30 8.81 0.29
CA ASP A 94 2.97 8.54 -0.28
C ASP A 94 2.52 9.59 -1.31
N GLY A 95 3.17 10.76 -1.37
CA GLY A 95 2.85 11.83 -2.31
C GLY A 95 3.59 11.73 -3.64
N CYS A 96 4.92 11.58 -3.60
CA CYS A 96 5.78 11.57 -4.80
C CYS A 96 6.38 10.19 -5.13
N ASN A 97 6.15 9.18 -4.29
CA ASN A 97 6.71 7.84 -4.42
C ASN A 97 8.26 7.77 -4.36
N GLU A 98 8.90 8.79 -3.81
CA GLU A 98 10.35 8.82 -3.62
C GLU A 98 10.78 7.99 -2.41
N ILE A 99 11.93 7.32 -2.51
CA ILE A 99 12.51 6.54 -1.41
C ILE A 99 13.19 7.50 -0.42
N LEU A 100 12.70 7.51 0.81
CA LEU A 100 13.25 8.29 1.91
C LEU A 100 14.23 7.41 2.71
N PRO A 101 15.52 7.76 2.76
CA PRO A 101 16.50 6.97 3.50
C PRO A 101 16.31 7.12 5.01
N ARG A 102 16.75 6.11 5.77
CA ARG A 102 16.91 6.21 7.22
C ARG A 102 17.73 7.45 7.57
N GLY A 103 17.25 8.21 8.55
CA GLY A 103 17.85 9.46 9.02
C GLY A 103 17.33 10.70 8.31
N ALA A 104 16.50 10.56 7.27
CA ALA A 104 15.86 11.70 6.63
C ALA A 104 14.70 12.25 7.48
N ASP A 105 14.49 13.56 7.37
CA ASP A 105 13.30 14.24 7.88
C ASP A 105 12.09 13.91 7.01
N ALA A 106 10.98 13.57 7.65
CA ALA A 106 9.72 13.22 7.02
C ALA A 106 8.55 13.67 7.91
N ALA A 107 7.33 13.56 7.40
CA ALA A 107 6.11 13.82 8.15
C ALA A 107 5.21 12.58 8.13
N VAL A 108 4.57 12.28 9.27
CA VAL A 108 3.54 11.24 9.38
C VAL A 108 2.17 11.87 9.61
N ALA A 109 1.14 11.33 8.97
CA ALA A 109 -0.24 11.74 9.20
C ALA A 109 -0.70 11.35 10.61
N VAL A 110 -1.33 12.29 11.31
CA VAL A 110 -2.09 12.06 12.54
C VAL A 110 -3.56 11.92 12.16
N THR A 111 -4.17 10.76 12.41
CA THR A 111 -5.55 10.45 12.00
C THR A 111 -6.48 10.25 13.19
N GLU A 112 -7.76 10.60 13.07
CA GLU A 112 -8.76 10.39 14.14
C GLU A 112 -9.08 8.90 14.35
N LEU A 113 -9.10 8.15 13.26
CA LEU A 113 -9.40 6.73 13.22
C LEU A 113 -8.13 5.93 12.95
N PRO A 114 -8.03 4.66 13.40
CA PRO A 114 -6.95 3.77 12.99
C PRO A 114 -6.92 3.65 11.46
N SER A 115 -5.87 4.20 10.85
CA SER A 115 -5.70 4.25 9.40
C SER A 115 -4.27 3.85 9.02
N PRO A 116 -3.99 3.45 7.76
CA PRO A 116 -2.63 3.25 7.30
C PRO A 116 -1.75 4.47 7.60
N ARG A 117 -0.51 4.22 8.02
CA ARG A 117 0.44 5.30 8.31
C ARG A 117 0.90 5.92 7.01
N LEU A 118 0.44 7.14 6.74
CA LEU A 118 0.92 7.93 5.61
C LEU A 118 2.19 8.67 6.00
N ILE A 119 3.24 8.52 5.19
CA ILE A 119 4.54 9.17 5.33
C ILE A 119 4.78 10.06 4.11
N LEU A 120 5.03 11.34 4.33
CA LEU A 120 5.40 12.28 3.28
C LEU A 120 6.83 12.80 3.49
N CYS A 121 7.51 13.09 2.38
CA CYS A 121 8.68 13.95 2.42
C CYS A 121 8.25 15.37 2.82
N ILE A 122 9.18 16.17 3.35
CA ILE A 122 8.90 17.55 3.77
C ILE A 122 8.27 18.38 2.63
N PRO A 123 8.77 18.33 1.37
CA PRO A 123 8.14 19.04 0.26
C PRO A 123 6.67 18.65 0.01
N CYS A 124 6.35 17.34 0.04
CA CYS A 124 4.98 16.88 -0.15
C CYS A 124 4.08 17.28 1.03
N MET A 125 4.59 17.27 2.25
CA MET A 125 3.83 17.74 3.42
C MET A 125 3.50 19.24 3.30
N GLU A 126 4.48 20.06 2.90
CA GLU A 126 4.27 21.51 2.70
C GLU A 126 3.26 21.80 1.60
N ALA A 127 3.25 21.02 0.52
CA ALA A 127 2.24 21.13 -0.54
C ALA A 127 0.82 20.90 -0.01
N GLN A 128 0.61 19.92 0.88
CA GLN A 128 -0.69 19.62 1.47
C GLN A 128 -1.19 20.73 2.41
N THR A 129 -0.29 21.46 3.08
CA THR A 129 -0.69 22.58 3.96
C THR A 129 -1.14 23.84 3.21
N HIS A 130 -0.90 23.92 1.90
CA HIS A 130 -1.26 25.08 1.07
C HIS A 130 -2.49 24.84 0.17
N GLU A 131 -3.10 23.67 0.22
CA GLU A 131 -4.33 23.37 -0.53
C GLU A 131 -5.56 23.66 0.35
N PRO A 132 -6.39 24.66 0.01
CA PRO A 132 -7.55 25.08 0.81
C PRO A 132 -8.78 24.18 0.66
#